data_AF-A0A4S2RU57-F1
#
_entry.id   AF-A0A4S2RU57-F1
#
_cell.length_a   1.000
_cell.length_b   1.000
_cell.length_c   1.000
_cell.angle_alpha   90.00
_cell.angle_beta   90.00
_cell.angle_gamma   90.00
#
_symmetry.space_group_name_H-M   'P 1'
#
loop_
_entity.id
_entity.type
_entity.pdbx_description
1 polymer ?
#
loop_
_entity_poly.entity_id
_entity_poly.type
_entity_poly.pdbx_seq_one_letter_code
_entity_poly.pdbx_strand_id
1 'polypeptide(L)'
;LPRPVSRRMNRSAQFALLAAREAWSDAGLDPAGTVAAGLRPERAGVSMGTIIGGAPVMVESRLILDERGPRAVSPYTTPMIVPSASAAQISKDLDIRGEARTFVSACASGTEAIGQAIDAIRAGRVDLVAAGGTEAVITPEILAAFAAMRAVSTRNDQPGRASRPFDEARDGFVLGEGAGV
;
A
#
# COMPACT_ATOMS: atom_id res chain seq x y z
N LEU A 1 11.80 -4.60 8.70
CA LEU A 1 10.85 -5.13 9.72
C LEU A 1 11.37 -6.45 10.27
N PRO A 2 11.29 -6.72 11.59
CA PRO A 2 11.63 -8.03 12.14
C PRO A 2 10.81 -9.15 11.49
N ARG A 3 11.43 -10.31 11.24
CA ARG A 3 10.79 -11.48 10.59
C ARG A 3 9.41 -11.87 11.16
N PRO A 4 9.17 -11.86 12.49
CA PRO A 4 7.86 -12.20 13.04
C PRO A 4 6.73 -11.25 12.62
N VAL A 5 7.07 -9.97 12.38
CA VAL A 5 6.13 -8.92 11.96
C VAL A 5 5.88 -9.02 10.46
N SER A 6 6.96 -9.11 9.66
CA SER A 6 6.85 -9.11 8.20
C SER A 6 6.05 -10.31 7.66
N ARG A 7 6.14 -11.49 8.28
CA ARG A 7 5.37 -12.69 7.87
C ARG A 7 3.85 -12.58 8.06
N ARG A 8 3.37 -11.54 8.76
CA ARG A 8 1.95 -11.28 9.02
C ARG A 8 1.42 -10.10 8.21
N MET A 9 2.21 -9.60 7.25
CA MET A 9 1.89 -8.45 6.41
C MET A 9 2.14 -8.79 4.94
N ASN A 10 1.22 -8.41 4.05
CA ASN A 10 1.50 -8.41 2.62
C ASN A 10 2.59 -7.37 2.28
N ARG A 11 3.22 -7.50 1.12
CA ARG A 11 4.34 -6.64 0.70
C ARG A 11 3.95 -5.17 0.60
N SER A 12 2.74 -4.86 0.12
CA SER A 12 2.23 -3.48 0.05
C SER A 12 2.10 -2.86 1.44
N ALA A 13 1.57 -3.59 2.42
CA ALA A 13 1.49 -3.13 3.80
C ALA A 13 2.88 -2.93 4.43
N GLN A 14 3.89 -3.72 4.03
CA GLN A 14 5.27 -3.52 4.47
C GLN A 14 5.85 -2.22 3.91
N PHE A 15 5.64 -1.91 2.62
CA PHE A 15 6.05 -0.64 2.03
C PHE A 15 5.35 0.54 2.70
N ALA A 16 4.03 0.49 2.84
CA ALA A 16 3.26 1.53 3.51
C ALA A 16 3.76 1.81 4.93
N LEU A 17 4.01 0.76 5.73
CA LEU A 17 4.49 0.93 7.09
C LEU A 17 5.88 1.58 7.15
N LEU A 18 6.79 1.17 6.26
CA LEU A 18 8.15 1.74 6.22
C LEU A 18 8.11 3.20 5.76
N ALA A 19 7.38 3.50 4.68
CA ALA A 19 7.20 4.88 4.21
C ALA A 19 6.53 5.77 5.26
N ALA A 20 5.52 5.26 5.98
CA ALA A 20 4.89 6.01 7.06
C ALA A 20 5.85 6.33 8.22
N ARG A 21 6.74 5.40 8.59
CA ARG A 21 7.77 5.66 9.62
C ARG A 21 8.79 6.70 9.16
N GLU A 22 9.19 6.64 7.89
CA GLU A 22 10.07 7.62 7.27
C GLU A 22 9.44 9.01 7.30
N ALA A 23 8.19 9.15 6.82
CA ALA A 23 7.44 10.39 6.84
C ALA A 23 7.21 10.92 8.27
N TRP A 24 6.89 10.04 9.22
CA TRP A 24 6.70 10.41 10.64
C TRP A 24 7.97 10.98 11.27
N SER A 25 9.11 10.34 10.99
CA SER A 25 10.41 10.79 11.48
C SER A 25 10.86 12.09 10.79
N ASP A 26 10.61 12.22 9.48
CA ASP A 26 10.91 13.42 8.69
C ASP A 26 10.09 14.63 9.17
N ALA A 27 8.86 14.40 9.64
CA ALA A 27 8.03 15.41 10.32
C ALA A 27 8.54 15.81 11.72
N GLY A 28 9.64 15.22 12.20
CA GLY A 28 10.22 15.50 13.51
C GLY A 28 9.43 14.91 14.69
N LEU A 29 8.56 13.92 14.44
CA LEU A 29 7.76 13.27 15.47
C LEU A 29 8.50 12.08 16.08
N ASP A 30 8.18 11.78 17.34
CA ASP A 30 8.81 10.65 18.04
C ASP A 30 8.46 9.31 17.33
N PRO A 31 9.45 8.50 16.94
CA PRO A 31 9.23 7.22 16.26
C PRO A 31 8.43 6.19 17.07
N ALA A 32 8.26 6.38 18.38
CA ALA A 32 7.42 5.54 19.23
C ALA A 32 5.91 5.82 19.09
N GLY A 33 5.52 6.77 18.24
CA GLY A 33 4.12 7.01 17.85
C GLY A 33 3.51 8.26 18.46
N THR A 34 2.19 8.40 18.31
CA THR A 34 1.42 9.60 18.68
C THR A 34 1.64 10.05 20.13
N VAL A 35 1.50 9.14 21.10
CA VAL A 35 1.63 9.47 22.54
C VAL A 35 3.02 9.99 22.87
N ALA A 36 4.07 9.33 22.36
CA ALA A 36 5.45 9.75 22.60
C ALA A 36 5.76 11.10 21.92
N ALA A 37 5.14 11.36 20.77
CA ALA A 37 5.22 12.64 20.08
C ALA A 37 4.39 13.76 20.73
N GLY A 38 3.73 13.52 21.88
CA GLY A 38 2.88 14.51 22.55
C GLY A 38 1.56 14.79 21.84
N LEU A 39 1.14 13.91 20.94
CA LEU A 39 -0.11 14.03 20.18
C LEU A 39 -1.23 13.23 20.83
N ARG A 40 -2.48 13.62 20.58
CA ARG A 40 -3.66 12.83 20.97
C ARG A 40 -3.92 11.74 19.90
N PRO A 41 -3.85 10.44 20.24
CA PRO A 41 -4.09 9.35 19.29
C PRO A 41 -5.41 9.47 18.51
N GLU A 42 -6.46 9.95 19.17
CA GLU A 42 -7.83 10.09 18.63
C GLU A 42 -7.95 11.26 17.64
N ARG A 43 -6.92 12.11 17.58
CA ARG A 43 -6.83 13.25 16.66
C ARG A 43 -5.82 13.04 15.55
N ALA A 44 -5.14 11.90 15.52
CA ALA A 44 -4.37 11.48 14.38
C ALA A 44 -5.23 10.58 13.47
N GLY A 45 -4.94 10.60 12.18
CA GLY A 45 -5.58 9.75 11.18
C GLY A 45 -4.58 9.02 10.28
N VAL A 46 -5.07 8.03 9.55
CA VAL A 46 -4.39 7.33 8.47
C VAL A 46 -5.32 7.31 7.26
N SER A 47 -4.81 7.74 6.11
CA SER A 47 -5.54 7.78 4.84
C SER A 47 -4.69 7.18 3.73
N MET A 48 -4.95 5.93 3.36
CA MET A 48 -4.10 5.20 2.41
C MET A 48 -4.83 4.83 1.13
N GLY A 49 -4.16 4.92 0.00
CA GLY A 49 -4.60 4.38 -1.27
C GLY A 49 -3.92 3.05 -1.59
N THR A 50 -4.69 2.04 -2.02
CA THR A 50 -4.13 0.84 -2.66
C THR A 50 -5.22 0.21 -3.53
N ILE A 51 -4.86 -0.54 -4.58
CA ILE A 51 -5.85 -1.20 -5.43
C ILE A 51 -5.96 -2.66 -4.99
N ILE A 52 -4.90 -3.41 -5.24
CA ILE A 52 -4.85 -4.86 -5.08
C ILE A 52 -3.53 -5.30 -4.45
N GLY A 53 -2.94 -4.50 -3.57
CA GLY A 53 -1.62 -4.81 -2.98
C GLY A 53 -1.53 -6.08 -2.14
N GLY A 54 -2.68 -6.67 -1.80
CA GLY A 54 -2.79 -7.99 -1.20
C GLY A 54 -2.94 -9.15 -2.20
N ALA A 55 -3.09 -8.89 -3.51
CA ALA A 55 -3.32 -9.92 -4.52
C ALA A 55 -2.25 -11.01 -4.61
N PRO A 56 -0.93 -10.74 -4.43
CA PRO A 56 0.07 -11.81 -4.41
C PRO A 56 -0.22 -12.87 -3.33
N VAL A 57 -0.76 -12.46 -2.18
CA VAL A 57 -1.14 -13.39 -1.10
C VAL A 57 -2.34 -14.24 -1.52
N MET A 58 -3.29 -13.66 -2.27
CA MET A 58 -4.42 -14.41 -2.81
C MET A 58 -3.98 -15.47 -3.82
N VAL A 59 -3.05 -15.12 -4.72
CA VAL A 59 -2.46 -16.05 -5.69
C VAL A 59 -1.73 -17.19 -4.97
N GLU A 60 -0.85 -16.88 -4.02
CA GLU A 60 -0.12 -17.90 -3.24
C GLU A 60 -1.10 -18.81 -2.47
N SER A 61 -2.10 -18.21 -1.81
CA SER A 61 -3.11 -18.97 -1.08
C SER A 61 -3.92 -19.88 -2.00
N ARG A 62 -4.17 -19.48 -3.24
CA ARG A 62 -4.88 -20.31 -4.22
C ARG A 62 -4.06 -21.53 -4.62
N LEU A 63 -2.76 -21.35 -4.88
CA LEU A 63 -1.85 -22.46 -5.18
C LEU A 63 -1.76 -23.45 -4.02
N ILE A 64 -1.61 -22.95 -2.79
CA ILE A 64 -1.59 -23.78 -1.58
C ILE A 64 -2.90 -24.55 -1.42
N LEU A 65 -4.04 -23.91 -1.66
CA LEU A 65 -5.35 -24.53 -1.57
C LEU A 65 -5.49 -25.70 -2.56
N ASP A 66 -5.00 -25.53 -3.79
CA ASP A 66 -5.06 -26.57 -4.83
C ASP A 66 -4.11 -27.73 -4.56
N GLU A 67 -2.88 -27.44 -4.11
CA GLU A 67 -1.86 -28.47 -3.87
C GLU A 67 -2.04 -29.23 -2.56
N ARG A 68 -2.50 -28.55 -1.50
CA ARG A 68 -2.44 -29.05 -0.12
C ARG A 68 -3.77 -29.02 0.62
N GLY A 69 -4.82 -28.47 0.00
CA GLY A 69 -6.15 -28.38 0.57
C GLY A 69 -6.30 -27.27 1.62
N PRO A 70 -7.54 -27.06 2.11
CA PRO A 70 -7.91 -25.88 2.90
C PRO A 70 -7.19 -25.75 4.25
N ARG A 71 -6.75 -26.86 4.85
CA ARG A 71 -6.03 -26.84 6.15
C ARG A 71 -4.62 -26.25 6.05
N ALA A 72 -4.04 -26.17 4.86
CA ALA A 72 -2.72 -25.61 4.64
C ALA A 72 -2.74 -24.08 4.42
N VAL A 73 -3.92 -23.50 4.18
CA VAL A 73 -4.07 -22.06 3.96
C VAL A 73 -3.79 -21.30 5.25
N SER A 74 -2.96 -20.25 5.16
CA SER A 74 -2.59 -19.44 6.32
C SER A 74 -3.83 -18.72 6.90
N PRO A 75 -4.00 -18.69 8.24
CA PRO A 75 -5.04 -17.87 8.87
C PRO A 75 -4.82 -16.36 8.67
N TYR A 76 -3.61 -15.96 8.26
CA TYR A 76 -3.29 -14.58 7.92
C TYR A 76 -3.69 -14.18 6.50
N THR A 77 -4.16 -15.11 5.66
CA THR A 77 -4.52 -14.82 4.27
C THR A 77 -5.55 -13.69 4.20
N THR A 78 -6.69 -13.82 4.87
CA THR A 78 -7.75 -12.80 4.90
C THR A 78 -7.25 -11.42 5.36
N PRO A 79 -6.60 -11.27 6.54
CA PRO A 79 -6.10 -9.96 6.95
C PRO A 79 -4.97 -9.42 6.07
N MET A 80 -4.29 -10.24 5.27
CA MET A 80 -3.27 -9.80 4.33
C MET A 80 -3.81 -9.49 2.93
N ILE A 81 -5.01 -9.93 2.53
CA ILE A 81 -5.56 -9.60 1.20
C ILE A 81 -6.42 -8.34 1.20
N VAL A 82 -6.99 -7.95 2.34
CA VAL A 82 -7.88 -6.78 2.42
C VAL A 82 -7.10 -5.49 2.13
N PRO A 83 -7.62 -4.58 1.28
CA PRO A 83 -6.94 -3.31 0.97
C PRO A 83 -6.61 -2.49 2.22
N SER A 84 -7.47 -2.55 3.24
CA SER A 84 -7.30 -1.84 4.51
C SER A 84 -6.12 -2.31 5.36
N ALA A 85 -5.44 -3.39 4.97
CA ALA A 85 -4.28 -3.90 5.69
C ALA A 85 -3.17 -2.86 5.83
N SER A 86 -2.91 -2.05 4.80
CA SER A 86 -1.88 -0.99 4.85
C SER A 86 -2.18 0.06 5.92
N ALA A 87 -3.39 0.64 5.89
CA ALA A 87 -3.83 1.62 6.88
C ALA A 87 -3.87 1.04 8.30
N ALA A 88 -4.31 -0.21 8.46
CA ALA A 88 -4.38 -0.87 9.75
C ALA A 88 -2.99 -1.09 10.38
N GLN A 89 -1.98 -1.43 9.56
CA GLN A 89 -0.62 -1.61 10.07
C GLN A 89 0.01 -0.27 10.50
N ILE A 90 -0.19 0.80 9.73
CA ILE A 90 0.27 2.14 10.12
C ILE A 90 -0.41 2.59 11.41
N SER A 91 -1.73 2.46 11.48
CA SER A 91 -2.51 2.85 12.67
C SER A 91 -2.04 2.13 13.92
N LYS A 92 -1.81 0.81 13.82
CA LYS A 92 -1.29 0.01 14.92
C LYS A 92 0.12 0.42 15.32
N ASP A 93 1.00 0.72 14.36
CA ASP A 93 2.41 0.98 14.62
C ASP A 93 2.66 2.34 15.27
N LEU A 94 1.94 3.37 14.81
CA LEU A 94 2.09 4.75 15.28
C LEU A 94 1.07 5.13 16.37
N ASP A 95 0.30 4.16 16.88
CA ASP A 95 -0.81 4.36 17.83
C ASP A 95 -1.79 5.45 17.37
N ILE A 96 -2.26 5.37 16.13
CA ILE A 96 -3.25 6.31 15.58
C ILE A 96 -4.65 5.72 15.76
N ARG A 97 -5.55 6.46 16.41
CA ARG A 97 -6.87 5.96 16.85
C ARG A 97 -8.06 6.77 16.35
N GLY A 98 -7.84 7.90 15.67
CA GLY A 98 -8.91 8.75 15.16
C GLY A 98 -9.64 8.14 13.96
N GLU A 99 -9.06 8.26 12.77
CA GLU A 99 -9.58 7.65 11.55
C GLU A 99 -8.51 6.79 10.87
N ALA A 100 -8.85 5.59 10.38
CA ALA A 100 -7.94 4.77 9.58
C ALA A 100 -8.70 4.24 8.35
N ARG A 101 -8.50 4.87 7.20
CA ARG A 101 -9.28 4.63 5.98
C ARG A 101 -8.40 4.22 4.81
N THR A 102 -9.01 3.46 3.91
CA THR A 102 -8.39 3.06 2.65
C THR A 102 -9.30 3.39 1.48
N PHE A 103 -8.72 4.01 0.46
CA PHE A 103 -9.40 4.46 -0.75
C PHE A 103 -8.92 3.65 -1.95
N VAL A 104 -9.86 3.33 -2.84
CA VAL A 104 -9.66 2.42 -3.97
C VAL A 104 -10.28 3.04 -5.22
N SER A 105 -9.50 3.82 -5.95
CA SER A 105 -9.86 4.49 -7.21
C SER A 105 -8.81 4.24 -8.30
N ALA A 106 -8.36 2.98 -8.42
CA ALA A 106 -7.33 2.56 -9.36
C ALA A 106 -6.03 3.40 -9.23
N CYS A 107 -5.46 3.88 -10.34
CA CYS A 107 -4.22 4.66 -10.34
C CYS A 107 -4.30 5.95 -9.52
N ALA A 108 -5.51 6.45 -9.23
CA ALA A 108 -5.72 7.67 -8.47
C ALA A 108 -5.83 7.42 -6.94
N SER A 109 -5.83 6.16 -6.46
CA SER A 109 -6.12 5.84 -5.05
C SER A 109 -5.26 6.62 -4.07
N GLY A 110 -3.97 6.78 -4.33
CA GLY A 110 -3.06 7.54 -3.46
C GLY A 110 -3.41 9.04 -3.42
N THR A 111 -3.71 9.64 -4.57
CA THR A 111 -4.11 11.05 -4.66
C THR A 111 -5.47 11.27 -4.01
N GLU A 112 -6.43 10.36 -4.21
CA GLU A 112 -7.73 10.40 -3.51
C GLU A 112 -7.54 10.36 -2.00
N ALA A 113 -6.70 9.44 -1.51
CA ALA A 113 -6.42 9.32 -0.08
C ALA A 113 -5.82 10.61 0.52
N ILE A 114 -4.92 11.29 -0.20
CA ILE A 114 -4.39 12.59 0.21
C ILE A 114 -5.48 13.66 0.23
N GLY A 115 -6.34 13.72 -0.80
CA GLY A 115 -7.48 14.65 -0.83
C GLY A 115 -8.42 14.46 0.36
N GLN A 116 -8.76 13.21 0.67
CA GLN A 116 -9.62 12.85 1.80
C GLN A 116 -8.98 13.18 3.16
N ALA A 117 -7.65 13.06 3.27
CA ALA A 117 -6.91 13.48 4.47
C ALA A 117 -7.00 15.00 4.68
N ILE A 118 -6.80 15.78 3.61
CA ILE A 118 -6.94 17.24 3.64
C ILE A 118 -8.35 17.63 4.10
N ASP A 119 -9.39 16.98 3.57
CA ASP A 119 -10.77 17.25 3.96
C ASP A 119 -11.06 16.86 5.41
N ALA A 120 -10.45 15.79 5.93
CA ALA A 120 -10.57 15.40 7.33
C ALA A 120 -9.96 16.43 8.29
N ILE A 121 -8.81 17.01 7.93
CA ILE A 121 -8.16 18.08 8.68
C ILE A 121 -8.99 19.37 8.61
N ARG A 122 -9.42 19.77 7.41
CA ARG A 122 -10.24 20.98 7.21
C ARG A 122 -11.58 20.93 7.94
N ALA A 123 -12.17 19.75 8.02
CA ALA A 123 -13.40 19.51 8.78
C ALA A 123 -13.18 19.44 10.30
N GLY A 124 -11.94 19.56 10.79
CA GLY A 124 -11.60 19.50 12.20
C GLY A 124 -11.76 18.12 12.85
N ARG A 125 -11.90 17.04 12.05
CA ARG A 125 -12.06 15.67 12.57
C ARG A 125 -10.76 15.16 13.20
N VAL A 126 -9.63 15.49 12.58
CA VAL A 126 -8.28 15.12 12.99
C VAL A 126 -7.34 16.33 12.80
N ASP A 127 -6.25 16.35 13.56
CA ASP A 127 -5.24 17.40 13.55
C ASP A 127 -4.00 17.00 12.70
N LEU A 128 -3.81 15.70 12.48
CA LEU A 128 -2.70 15.13 11.73
C LEU A 128 -3.15 13.87 10.99
N VAL A 129 -2.65 13.63 9.77
CA VAL A 129 -2.96 12.41 9.01
C VAL A 129 -1.71 11.89 8.30
N ALA A 130 -1.37 10.61 8.48
CA ALA A 130 -0.44 9.90 7.60
C ALA A 130 -1.18 9.51 6.31
N ALA A 131 -0.84 10.13 5.18
CA ALA A 131 -1.66 10.09 3.98
C ALA A 131 -0.86 9.78 2.72
N GLY A 132 -1.29 8.80 1.93
CA GLY A 132 -0.56 8.46 0.71
C GLY A 132 -1.08 7.22 0.01
N GLY A 133 -0.18 6.47 -0.63
CA GLY A 133 -0.54 5.28 -1.39
C GLY A 133 0.54 4.20 -1.36
N THR A 134 0.12 2.96 -1.58
CA THR A 134 1.02 1.81 -1.66
C THR A 134 0.52 0.79 -2.67
N GLU A 135 1.46 0.14 -3.37
CA GLU A 135 1.14 -0.97 -4.25
C GLU A 135 2.30 -1.97 -4.35
N ALA A 136 1.98 -3.27 -4.43
CA ALA A 136 2.97 -4.34 -4.54
C ALA A 136 2.41 -5.54 -5.31
N VAL A 137 2.36 -5.40 -6.64
CA VAL A 137 1.60 -6.29 -7.54
C VAL A 137 2.43 -6.86 -8.68
N ILE A 138 3.76 -6.83 -8.54
CA ILE A 138 4.65 -7.42 -9.55
C ILE A 138 4.63 -8.95 -9.39
N THR A 139 3.64 -9.59 -9.99
CA THR A 139 3.53 -11.06 -10.10
C THR A 139 3.28 -11.47 -11.55
N PRO A 140 3.59 -12.72 -11.93
CA PRO A 140 3.33 -13.22 -13.28
C PRO A 140 1.86 -13.06 -13.71
N GLU A 141 0.90 -13.32 -12.82
CA GLU A 141 -0.53 -13.29 -13.09
C GLU A 141 -1.00 -11.85 -13.38
N ILE A 142 -0.55 -10.90 -12.57
CA ILE A 142 -0.94 -9.49 -12.72
C ILE A 142 -0.25 -8.88 -13.94
N LEU A 143 1.02 -9.20 -14.17
CA LEU A 143 1.73 -8.77 -15.38
C LEU A 143 1.07 -9.33 -16.65
N ALA A 144 0.67 -10.61 -16.63
CA ALA A 144 -0.05 -11.22 -17.74
C ALA A 144 -1.41 -10.54 -18.01
N ALA A 145 -2.16 -10.18 -16.96
CA ALA A 145 -3.42 -9.45 -17.09
C ALA A 145 -3.21 -8.07 -17.74
N PHE A 146 -2.22 -7.30 -17.30
CA PHE A 146 -1.90 -6.01 -17.92
C PHE A 146 -1.33 -6.14 -19.35
N ALA A 147 -0.56 -7.19 -19.62
CA ALA A 147 -0.06 -7.49 -20.96
C ALA A 147 -1.21 -7.86 -21.92
N ALA A 148 -2.19 -8.65 -21.47
CA ALA A 148 -3.38 -8.99 -22.24
C ALA A 148 -4.22 -7.75 -22.58
N MET A 149 -4.24 -6.75 -21.70
CA MET A 149 -4.84 -5.44 -21.95
C MET A 149 -4.02 -4.55 -22.90
N ARG A 150 -2.80 -4.96 -23.29
CA ARG A 150 -1.83 -4.15 -24.04
C ARG A 150 -1.47 -2.84 -23.35
N ALA A 151 -1.45 -2.84 -22.01
CA ALA A 151 -1.22 -1.64 -21.22
C ALA A 151 0.27 -1.43 -20.85
N VAL A 152 1.07 -2.49 -20.86
CA VAL A 152 2.51 -2.46 -20.51
C VAL A 152 3.40 -2.41 -21.74
N SER A 153 4.51 -1.67 -21.64
CA SER A 153 5.54 -1.63 -22.67
C SER A 153 6.14 -3.02 -22.90
N THR A 154 6.43 -3.35 -24.16
CA THR A 154 7.03 -4.64 -24.56
C THR A 154 8.51 -4.53 -24.90
N ARG A 155 9.13 -3.35 -24.67
CA ARG A 155 10.54 -3.08 -24.92
C ARG A 155 11.48 -3.76 -23.91
N ASN A 156 11.57 -5.07 -24.02
CA ASN A 156 12.39 -5.91 -23.14
C ASN A 156 13.90 -5.82 -23.45
N ASP A 157 14.28 -5.39 -24.66
CA ASP A 157 15.68 -5.21 -25.10
C ASP A 157 16.34 -3.98 -24.47
N GLN A 158 15.55 -2.97 -24.07
CA GLN A 158 16.03 -1.71 -23.48
C GLN A 158 15.15 -1.28 -22.29
N PRO A 159 15.13 -2.03 -21.18
CA PRO A 159 14.22 -1.80 -20.06
C PRO A 159 14.37 -0.41 -19.42
N GLY A 160 15.61 0.09 -19.31
CA GLY A 160 15.89 1.44 -18.78
C GLY A 160 15.35 2.59 -19.64
N ARG A 161 14.88 2.31 -20.86
CA ARG A 161 14.26 3.29 -21.75
C ARG A 161 12.76 3.08 -21.90
N ALA A 162 12.20 1.97 -21.40
CA ALA A 162 10.83 1.52 -21.66
C ALA A 162 9.76 2.54 -21.26
N SER A 163 9.86 3.09 -20.03
CA SER A 163 8.96 4.15 -19.57
C SER A 163 9.36 5.50 -20.19
N ARG A 164 8.57 5.97 -21.15
CA ARG A 164 8.80 7.22 -21.87
C ARG A 164 7.51 8.06 -22.01
N PRO A 165 7.03 8.69 -20.94
CA PRO A 165 5.83 9.53 -21.01
C PRO A 165 5.94 10.61 -22.10
N PHE A 166 4.86 10.83 -22.84
CA PHE A 166 4.73 11.82 -23.92
C PHE A 166 5.61 11.61 -25.17
N ASP A 167 6.55 10.66 -25.17
CA ASP A 167 7.37 10.31 -26.33
C ASP A 167 6.53 9.68 -27.45
N GLU A 168 6.90 9.94 -28.71
CA GLU A 168 6.20 9.41 -29.89
C GLU A 168 6.24 7.88 -29.95
N ALA A 169 7.36 7.27 -29.53
CA ALA A 169 7.57 5.84 -29.54
C ALA A 169 7.18 5.15 -28.23
N ARG A 170 6.33 5.76 -27.40
CA ARG A 170 5.79 5.13 -26.17
C ARG A 170 4.83 3.99 -26.53
N ASP A 171 4.95 2.87 -25.83
CA ASP A 171 4.21 1.63 -26.14
C ASP A 171 3.49 1.01 -24.93
N GLY A 172 3.35 1.76 -23.83
CA GLY A 172 2.70 1.33 -22.59
C GLY A 172 3.45 1.79 -21.36
N PHE A 173 2.92 1.53 -20.17
CA PHE A 173 3.61 1.82 -18.92
C PHE A 173 4.57 0.69 -18.51
N VAL A 174 5.44 0.96 -17.55
CA VAL A 174 6.27 -0.08 -16.89
C VAL A 174 5.73 -0.27 -15.48
N LEU A 175 5.34 -1.50 -15.14
CA LEU A 175 4.77 -1.80 -13.83
C LEU A 175 5.83 -1.59 -12.74
N GLY A 176 5.49 -0.79 -11.73
CA GLY A 176 6.30 -0.55 -10.54
C GLY A 176 5.58 -0.97 -9.27
N GLU A 177 6.31 -0.97 -8.17
CA GLU A 177 5.79 -1.19 -6.81
C GLU A 177 6.47 -0.23 -5.83
N GLY A 178 5.83 0.04 -4.70
CA GLY A 178 6.34 0.92 -3.66
C GLY A 178 5.25 1.60 -2.86
N ALA A 179 5.64 2.56 -2.03
CA ALA A 179 4.73 3.41 -1.28
C ALA A 179 5.28 4.84 -1.19
N GLY A 180 4.36 5.79 -1.00
CA GLY A 180 4.64 7.15 -0.56
C GLY A 180 3.59 7.56 0.46
N VAL A 181 4.00 8.17 1.57
CA VAL A 181 3.19 8.60 2.71
C VAL A 181 3.65 9.98 3.16
#